data_AF-A0A929DP09-F1
#
_entry.id   AF-A0A929DP09-F1
#
_cell.length_a   1.000
_cell.length_b   1.000
_cell.length_c   1.000
_cell.angle_alpha   90.00
_cell.angle_beta   90.00
_cell.angle_gamma   90.00
#
_symmetry.space_group_name_H-M   'P 1'
#
loop_
_entity.id
_entity.type
_entity.pdbx_description
1 polymer ?
#
loop_
_entity_poly.entity_id
_entity_poly.type
_entity_poly.pdbx_seq_one_letter_code
_entity_poly.pdbx_strand_id
1 'polypeptide(L)'
;MSKVIEITDKSFEEEVLKSDIPTEVDFWAPWCGPCHMVSPIYDKVSEEYEGRFKFCKINVDKDPQAAMKYQIRAIPMQMYFADGQKVDEILGAVPESMIRSKVEDVLKRYPSDEDGRLKVLLSSWTEHNKHHNGKFRKWREKTRNTGDNPIYDSILQAVGEMEKTNERLSQLLIELRGGR
;
A
#
# COMPACT_ATOMS: atom_id res chain seq x y z
N MET A 1 -20.08 14.74 -10.63
CA MET A 1 -20.98 14.41 -9.49
C MET A 1 -20.16 13.57 -8.53
N SER A 2 -20.10 13.97 -7.26
CA SER A 2 -19.25 13.34 -6.25
C SER A 2 -19.35 11.81 -6.27
N LYS A 3 -18.20 11.15 -6.16
CA LYS A 3 -18.05 9.69 -6.05
C LYS A 3 -17.70 9.27 -4.63
N VAL A 4 -17.75 10.18 -3.67
CA VAL A 4 -17.49 9.89 -2.26
C VAL A 4 -18.60 9.00 -1.71
N ILE A 5 -18.21 7.89 -1.11
CA ILE A 5 -19.13 6.93 -0.49
C ILE A 5 -19.28 7.26 0.99
N GLU A 6 -20.50 7.52 1.45
CA GLU A 6 -20.77 7.60 2.88
C GLU A 6 -20.90 6.18 3.43
N ILE A 7 -19.99 5.82 4.33
CA ILE A 7 -19.93 4.49 4.93
C ILE A 7 -20.36 4.54 6.39
N THR A 8 -20.74 3.38 6.90
CA THR A 8 -21.16 3.16 8.28
C THR A 8 -20.20 2.17 8.94
N ASP A 9 -20.32 1.99 10.25
CA ASP A 9 -19.56 0.95 10.96
C ASP A 9 -19.82 -0.46 10.38
N LYS A 10 -21.02 -0.70 9.82
CA LYS A 10 -21.40 -1.98 9.21
C LYS A 10 -20.79 -2.19 7.83
N SER A 11 -20.61 -1.12 7.05
CA SER A 11 -20.06 -1.21 5.70
C SER A 11 -18.55 -0.98 5.64
N PHE A 12 -17.92 -0.55 6.73
CA PHE A 12 -16.47 -0.29 6.77
C PHE A 12 -15.63 -1.49 6.33
N GLU A 13 -15.95 -2.70 6.79
CA GLU A 13 -15.18 -3.89 6.42
C GLU A 13 -15.22 -4.13 4.91
N GLU A 14 -16.41 -4.11 4.31
CA GLU A 14 -16.59 -4.39 2.89
C GLU A 14 -16.03 -3.26 2.02
N GLU A 15 -16.34 -2.01 2.36
CA GLU A 15 -15.98 -0.86 1.53
C GLU A 15 -14.51 -0.48 1.63
N VAL A 16 -13.87 -0.75 2.76
CA VAL A 16 -12.50 -0.28 3.04
C VAL A 16 -11.52 -1.44 3.13
N LEU A 17 -11.80 -2.46 3.96
CA LEU A 17 -10.83 -3.52 4.26
C LEU A 17 -10.81 -4.61 3.19
N LYS A 18 -11.94 -4.86 2.53
CA LYS A 18 -12.06 -5.81 1.42
C LYS A 18 -12.07 -5.14 0.05
N SER A 19 -11.82 -3.83 0.00
CA SER A 19 -11.77 -3.11 -1.26
C SER A 19 -10.64 -3.67 -2.14
N ASP A 20 -10.99 -3.99 -3.38
CA ASP A 20 -9.99 -4.36 -4.37
C ASP A 20 -9.07 -3.19 -4.70
N ILE A 21 -9.51 -1.94 -4.59
CA ILE A 21 -8.67 -0.77 -4.86
C ILE A 21 -8.31 -0.01 -3.57
N PRO A 22 -7.17 0.71 -3.53
CA PRO A 22 -6.82 1.53 -2.38
C PRO A 22 -7.94 2.52 -2.05
N THR A 23 -8.15 2.73 -0.75
CA THR A 23 -9.28 3.50 -0.23
C THR A 23 -8.79 4.54 0.77
N GLU A 24 -9.31 5.76 0.70
CA GLU A 24 -9.13 6.78 1.73
C GLU A 24 -10.46 6.96 2.48
N VAL A 25 -10.37 7.11 3.80
CA VAL A 25 -11.52 7.35 4.68
C VAL A 25 -11.34 8.67 5.42
N ASP A 26 -12.21 9.64 5.17
CA ASP A 26 -12.34 10.87 5.97
C ASP A 26 -13.28 10.64 7.16
N PHE A 27 -12.72 10.70 8.36
CA PHE A 27 -13.45 10.66 9.62
C PHE A 27 -13.83 12.08 10.00
N TRP A 28 -15.14 12.36 9.96
CA TRP A 28 -15.67 13.73 10.06
C TRP A 28 -16.89 13.81 10.98
N ALA A 29 -17.37 15.04 11.22
CA ALA A 29 -18.63 15.32 11.91
C ALA A 29 -19.23 16.65 11.43
N PRO A 30 -20.56 16.87 11.52
CA PRO A 30 -21.19 18.08 10.99
C PRO A 30 -20.78 19.37 11.71
N TRP A 31 -20.42 19.27 12.98
CA TRP A 31 -19.94 20.39 13.80
C TRP A 31 -18.45 20.72 13.58
N CYS A 32 -17.74 19.91 12.81
CA CYS A 32 -16.32 20.08 12.56
C CYS A 32 -16.07 21.12 11.46
N GLY A 33 -15.77 22.35 11.87
CA GLY A 33 -15.41 23.46 10.96
C GLY A 33 -14.34 23.06 9.91
N PRO A 34 -13.17 22.53 10.31
CA PRO A 34 -12.13 22.13 9.36
C PRO A 34 -12.54 21.00 8.41
N CYS A 35 -13.47 20.12 8.79
CA CYS A 35 -13.97 19.05 7.91
C CYS A 35 -14.70 19.63 6.69
N HIS A 36 -15.40 20.75 6.85
CA HIS A 36 -16.05 21.46 5.74
C HIS A 36 -15.06 22.01 4.70
N MET A 37 -13.79 22.22 5.08
CA MET A 37 -12.73 22.60 4.14
C MET A 37 -12.25 21.41 3.30
N VAL A 38 -12.28 20.19 3.86
CA VAL A 38 -11.83 18.96 3.18
C VAL A 38 -12.90 18.43 2.23
N SER A 39 -14.19 18.48 2.62
CA SER A 39 -15.31 17.95 1.82
C SER A 39 -15.31 18.34 0.33
N PRO A 40 -15.17 19.63 -0.07
CA PRO A 40 -15.18 19.99 -1.49
C PRO A 40 -13.94 19.49 -2.25
N ILE A 41 -12.81 19.35 -1.56
CA ILE A 41 -11.60 18.76 -2.15
C ILE A 41 -11.85 17.27 -2.39
N TYR A 42 -12.43 16.59 -1.39
CA TYR A 42 -12.81 15.18 -1.44
C TYR A 42 -13.72 14.86 -2.62
N ASP A 43 -14.79 15.65 -2.79
CA ASP A 43 -15.71 15.51 -3.91
C ASP A 43 -14.96 15.61 -5.24
N LYS A 44 -14.11 16.62 -5.40
CA LYS A 44 -13.33 16.83 -6.62
C LYS A 44 -12.37 15.66 -6.92
N VAL A 45 -11.54 15.25 -5.95
CA VAL A 45 -10.56 14.19 -6.18
C VAL A 45 -11.23 12.82 -6.36
N SER A 46 -12.39 12.59 -5.75
CA SER A 46 -13.14 11.35 -5.94
C SER A 46 -13.57 11.14 -7.38
N GLU A 47 -13.87 12.21 -8.12
CA GLU A 47 -14.23 12.14 -9.54
C GLU A 47 -12.99 11.87 -10.41
N GLU A 48 -11.85 12.49 -10.10
CA GLU A 48 -10.63 12.38 -10.91
C GLU A 48 -9.95 11.02 -10.81
N TYR A 49 -10.05 10.37 -9.65
CA TYR A 49 -9.45 9.08 -9.38
C TYR A 49 -10.43 7.90 -9.46
N GLU A 50 -11.64 8.14 -9.97
CA GLU A 50 -12.69 7.12 -10.10
C GLU A 50 -12.14 5.84 -10.77
N GLY A 51 -12.45 4.69 -10.18
CA GLY A 51 -12.00 3.37 -10.64
C GLY A 51 -10.55 3.02 -10.29
N ARG A 52 -9.72 3.99 -9.90
CA ARG A 52 -8.33 3.76 -9.49
C ARG A 52 -8.13 3.86 -7.99
N PHE A 53 -8.91 4.70 -7.32
CA PHE A 53 -8.81 4.97 -5.89
C PHE A 53 -10.22 5.27 -5.34
N LYS A 54 -10.57 4.69 -4.19
CA LYS A 54 -11.89 4.86 -3.56
C LYS A 54 -11.82 5.92 -2.47
N PHE A 55 -12.82 6.79 -2.42
CA PHE A 55 -12.95 7.80 -1.36
C PHE A 55 -14.22 7.53 -0.55
N CYS A 56 -14.04 7.39 0.75
CA CYS A 56 -15.11 7.12 1.70
C CYS A 56 -15.11 8.20 2.78
N LYS A 57 -16.28 8.47 3.37
CA LYS A 57 -16.39 9.29 4.56
C LYS A 57 -17.24 8.59 5.61
N ILE A 58 -16.89 8.77 6.87
CA ILE A 58 -17.61 8.20 8.01
C ILE A 58 -17.84 9.26 9.08
N ASN A 59 -19.08 9.37 9.53
CA ASN A 59 -19.45 10.32 10.56
C ASN A 59 -19.18 9.70 11.94
N VAL A 60 -18.22 10.27 12.68
CA VAL A 60 -17.77 9.69 13.96
C VAL A 60 -18.81 9.76 15.08
N ASP A 61 -19.83 10.62 14.97
CA ASP A 61 -20.93 10.69 15.96
C ASP A 61 -21.95 9.57 15.72
N LYS A 62 -22.20 9.22 14.45
CA LYS A 62 -23.18 8.19 14.06
C LYS A 62 -22.58 6.79 14.05
N ASP A 63 -21.33 6.68 13.65
CA ASP A 63 -20.61 5.44 13.39
C ASP A 63 -19.24 5.48 14.12
N PRO A 64 -19.22 5.35 15.46
CA PRO A 64 -18.03 5.58 16.28
C PRO A 64 -17.05 4.39 16.31
N GLN A 65 -17.45 3.18 15.89
CA GLN A 65 -16.63 1.98 16.13
C GLN A 65 -15.32 2.04 15.36
N ALA A 66 -15.33 2.45 14.10
CA ALA A 66 -14.11 2.61 13.31
C ALA A 66 -13.20 3.67 13.93
N ALA A 67 -13.74 4.82 14.36
CA ALA A 67 -12.96 5.87 15.01
C ALA A 67 -12.31 5.38 16.32
N MET A 68 -13.03 4.59 17.12
CA MET A 68 -12.50 3.96 18.34
C MET A 68 -11.40 2.93 18.01
N LYS A 69 -11.63 2.06 17.03
CA LYS A 69 -10.69 1.02 16.60
C LYS A 69 -9.35 1.62 16.16
N TYR A 70 -9.39 2.70 15.39
CA TYR A 70 -8.21 3.40 14.91
C TYR A 70 -7.73 4.52 15.84
N GLN A 71 -8.28 4.61 17.05
CA GLN A 71 -7.88 5.54 18.11
C GLN A 71 -7.88 7.01 17.67
N ILE A 72 -8.89 7.41 16.91
CA ILE A 72 -9.03 8.77 16.39
C ILE A 72 -9.38 9.73 17.54
N ARG A 73 -8.53 10.73 17.75
CA ARG A 73 -8.68 11.73 18.85
C ARG A 73 -9.04 13.13 18.36
N ALA A 74 -8.94 13.37 17.07
CA ALA A 74 -9.21 14.65 16.44
C ALA A 74 -9.70 14.42 15.01
N ILE A 75 -10.56 15.32 14.54
CA ILE A 75 -11.13 15.30 13.19
C ILE A 75 -10.92 16.67 12.50
N PRO A 76 -10.82 16.72 11.15
CA PRO A 76 -10.86 15.59 10.24
C PRO A 76 -9.61 14.70 10.38
N MET A 77 -9.80 13.40 10.25
CA MET A 77 -8.71 12.42 10.17
C MET A 77 -8.90 11.65 8.88
N GLN A 78 -7.90 11.70 8.00
CA GLN A 78 -7.92 11.03 6.71
C GLN A 78 -7.01 9.81 6.81
N MET A 79 -7.55 8.60 6.68
CA MET A 79 -6.76 7.36 6.72
C MET A 79 -6.78 6.65 5.38
N TYR A 80 -5.61 6.14 4.98
CA TYR A 80 -5.41 5.46 3.71
C TYR A 80 -5.28 3.96 3.96
N PHE A 81 -5.98 3.17 3.16
CA PHE A 81 -6.06 1.72 3.25
C PHE A 81 -5.72 1.06 1.92
N ALA A 82 -4.98 -0.04 1.99
CA ALA A 82 -4.74 -0.96 0.89
C ALA A 82 -4.48 -2.35 1.45
N ASP A 83 -4.85 -3.40 0.70
CA ASP A 83 -4.70 -4.81 1.10
C ASP A 83 -5.25 -5.12 2.52
N GLY A 84 -6.37 -4.48 2.87
CA GLY A 84 -7.02 -4.63 4.18
C GLY A 84 -6.28 -4.02 5.36
N GLN A 85 -5.26 -3.19 5.12
CA GLN A 85 -4.45 -2.57 6.16
C GLN A 85 -4.40 -1.05 6.03
N LYS A 86 -4.19 -0.36 7.16
CA LYS A 86 -3.88 1.08 7.15
C LYS A 86 -2.45 1.28 6.66
N VAL A 87 -2.26 2.06 5.61
CA VAL A 87 -0.96 2.27 4.94
C VAL A 87 -0.43 3.69 5.04
N ASP A 88 -1.29 4.66 5.41
CA ASP A 88 -0.92 6.06 5.61
C ASP A 88 -2.04 6.84 6.33
N GLU A 89 -1.76 8.07 6.75
CA GLU A 89 -2.75 8.98 7.36
C GLU A 89 -2.37 10.46 7.24
N ILE A 90 -3.38 11.34 7.32
CA ILE A 90 -3.25 12.79 7.45
C ILE A 90 -4.19 13.26 8.56
N LEU A 91 -3.65 13.97 9.54
CA LEU A 91 -4.43 14.62 10.58
C LEU A 91 -4.74 16.07 10.20
N GLY A 92 -6.02 16.44 10.26
CA GLY A 92 -6.50 17.81 10.08
C GLY A 92 -6.77 18.17 8.62
N ALA A 93 -7.23 19.42 8.44
CA ALA A 93 -7.43 19.99 7.12
C ALA A 93 -6.08 20.39 6.52
N VAL A 94 -5.82 19.96 5.28
CA VAL A 94 -4.57 20.23 4.55
C VAL A 94 -4.88 20.74 3.14
N PRO A 95 -3.92 21.39 2.46
CA PRO A 95 -4.10 21.78 1.06
C PRO A 95 -4.37 20.57 0.15
N GLU A 96 -5.17 20.76 -0.90
CA GLU A 96 -5.51 19.73 -1.91
C GLU A 96 -4.28 19.02 -2.47
N SER A 97 -3.18 19.73 -2.69
CA SER A 97 -1.92 19.16 -3.19
C SER A 97 -1.34 18.07 -2.29
N MET A 98 -1.56 18.16 -0.97
CA MET A 98 -1.09 17.15 -0.03
C MET A 98 -1.90 15.86 -0.12
N ILE A 99 -3.22 15.97 -0.22
CA ILE A 99 -4.13 14.82 -0.42
C ILE A 99 -3.77 14.12 -1.73
N ARG A 100 -3.62 14.87 -2.83
CA ARG A 100 -3.21 14.32 -4.14
C ARG A 100 -1.87 13.62 -4.08
N SER A 101 -0.86 14.25 -3.49
CA SER A 101 0.46 13.64 -3.34
C SER A 101 0.36 12.30 -2.60
N LYS A 102 -0.45 12.25 -1.54
CA LYS A 102 -0.65 11.05 -0.74
C LYS A 102 -1.37 9.95 -1.52
N VAL A 103 -2.42 10.29 -2.26
CA VAL A 103 -3.13 9.38 -3.17
C VAL A 103 -2.18 8.79 -4.22
N GLU A 104 -1.39 9.63 -4.89
CA GLU A 104 -0.40 9.17 -5.88
C GLU A 104 0.67 8.26 -5.26
N ASP A 105 1.14 8.59 -4.06
CA ASP A 105 2.14 7.78 -3.36
C ASP A 105 1.57 6.44 -2.87
N VAL A 106 0.29 6.39 -2.53
CA VAL A 106 -0.42 5.13 -2.25
C VAL A 106 -0.59 4.34 -3.55
N LEU A 107 -1.02 4.95 -4.66
CA LEU A 107 -1.18 4.27 -5.95
C LEU A 107 0.12 3.70 -6.52
N LYS A 108 1.27 4.35 -6.27
CA LYS A 108 2.59 3.80 -6.65
C LYS A 108 2.94 2.53 -5.86
N ARG A 109 2.56 2.47 -4.59
CA ARG A 109 2.82 1.34 -3.69
C ARG A 109 1.78 0.22 -3.85
N TYR A 110 0.54 0.60 -4.16
CA TYR A 110 -0.63 -0.27 -4.27
C TYR A 110 -1.42 0.06 -5.54
N PRO A 111 -0.97 -0.38 -6.72
CA PRO A 111 -1.67 -0.12 -7.96
C PRO A 111 -3.05 -0.79 -8.00
N SER A 112 -4.00 -0.13 -8.64
CA SER A 112 -5.37 -0.65 -8.81
C SER A 112 -5.52 -1.60 -9.99
N ASP A 113 -4.54 -1.65 -10.90
CA ASP A 113 -4.51 -2.57 -12.04
C ASP A 113 -3.54 -3.74 -11.82
N GLU A 114 -3.85 -4.89 -12.43
CA GLU A 114 -3.09 -6.14 -12.27
C GLU A 114 -1.65 -6.04 -12.79
N ASP A 115 -1.39 -5.25 -13.84
CA ASP A 115 -0.04 -5.04 -14.37
C ASP A 115 0.83 -4.26 -13.38
N GLY A 116 0.30 -3.17 -12.83
CA GLY A 116 0.94 -2.41 -11.77
C GLY A 116 1.23 -3.26 -10.54
N ARG A 117 0.25 -4.07 -10.09
CA ARG A 117 0.43 -4.98 -8.96
C ARG A 117 1.55 -5.98 -9.19
N LEU A 118 1.56 -6.63 -10.35
CA LEU A 118 2.61 -7.57 -10.71
C LEU A 118 3.98 -6.88 -10.71
N LYS A 119 4.07 -5.67 -11.26
CA LYS A 119 5.31 -4.88 -11.25
C LYS A 119 5.78 -4.58 -9.83
N VAL A 120 4.90 -4.18 -8.91
CA VAL A 120 5.25 -3.92 -7.51
C VAL A 120 5.71 -5.20 -6.81
N LEU A 121 4.97 -6.31 -6.97
CA LEU A 121 5.31 -7.60 -6.39
C LEU A 121 6.69 -8.08 -6.85
N LEU A 122 6.93 -8.07 -8.18
CA LEU A 122 8.22 -8.45 -8.74
C LEU A 122 9.35 -7.54 -8.27
N SER A 123 9.12 -6.22 -8.20
CA SER A 123 10.13 -5.26 -7.74
C SER A 123 10.51 -5.52 -6.28
N SER A 124 9.52 -5.73 -5.41
CA SER A 124 9.74 -6.03 -3.98
C SER A 124 10.46 -7.36 -3.79
N TRP A 125 10.00 -8.42 -4.47
CA TRP A 125 10.60 -9.75 -4.41
C TRP A 125 12.06 -9.75 -4.88
N THR A 126 12.33 -9.14 -6.04
CA THR A 126 13.66 -9.16 -6.64
C THR A 126 14.69 -8.39 -5.82
N GLU A 127 14.31 -7.23 -5.28
CA GLU A 127 15.20 -6.43 -4.43
C GLU A 127 15.46 -7.11 -3.07
N HIS A 128 14.42 -7.67 -2.43
CA HIS A 128 14.57 -8.41 -1.19
C HIS A 128 15.56 -9.58 -1.35
N ASN A 129 15.37 -10.38 -2.40
CA ASN A 129 16.22 -11.55 -2.63
C ASN A 129 17.64 -11.18 -3.06
N LYS A 130 17.82 -10.08 -3.80
CA LYS A 130 19.17 -9.54 -4.10
C LYS A 130 19.94 -9.20 -2.82
N HIS A 131 19.29 -8.58 -1.84
CA HIS A 131 19.89 -8.30 -0.53
C HIS A 131 20.30 -9.57 0.21
N HIS A 132 19.40 -10.57 0.25
CA HIS A 132 19.68 -11.85 0.91
C HIS A 132 20.77 -12.67 0.22
N ASN A 133 20.78 -12.71 -1.12
CA ASN A 133 21.85 -13.35 -1.89
C ASN A 133 23.21 -12.72 -1.60
N GLY A 134 23.26 -11.39 -1.47
CA GLY A 134 24.47 -10.67 -1.05
C GLY A 134 24.97 -11.09 0.34
N LYS A 135 24.07 -11.39 1.29
CA LYS A 135 24.43 -11.94 2.61
C LYS A 135 24.98 -13.37 2.50
N PHE A 136 24.34 -14.23 1.71
CA PHE A 136 24.81 -15.60 1.49
C PHE A 136 26.18 -15.67 0.82
N ARG A 137 26.46 -14.80 -0.16
CA ARG A 137 27.77 -14.72 -0.80
C ARG A 137 28.87 -14.35 0.20
N LYS A 138 28.62 -13.32 1.03
CA LYS A 138 29.54 -12.92 2.11
C LYS A 138 29.75 -14.03 3.14
N TRP A 139 28.70 -14.78 3.46
CA TRP A 139 28.81 -15.93 4.36
C TRP A 139 29.68 -17.03 3.74
N ARG A 140 29.42 -17.43 2.49
CA ARG A 140 30.19 -18.44 1.74
C ARG A 140 31.68 -18.10 1.66
N GLU A 141 32.03 -16.83 1.45
CA GLU A 141 33.42 -16.36 1.42
C GLU A 141 34.13 -16.56 2.78
N LYS A 142 33.42 -16.36 3.89
CA LYS A 142 33.95 -16.52 5.27
C LYS A 142 34.00 -17.97 5.72
N THR A 143 33.14 -18.82 5.20
CA THR A 143 32.97 -20.22 5.62
C THR A 143 33.67 -21.22 4.73
N ARG A 144 34.67 -20.81 3.93
CA ARG A 144 35.53 -21.72 3.14
C ARG A 144 36.18 -22.89 3.92
N ASN A 145 36.06 -22.91 5.26
CA ASN A 145 36.48 -23.98 6.17
C ASN A 145 35.36 -24.55 7.07
N THR A 146 34.06 -24.38 6.76
CA THR A 146 33.00 -25.08 7.51
C THR A 146 33.03 -26.56 7.10
N GLY A 147 33.69 -27.37 7.92
CA GLY A 147 34.04 -28.76 7.63
C GLY A 147 32.89 -29.66 7.21
N ASP A 148 33.25 -30.68 6.40
CA ASP A 148 32.64 -31.96 5.97
C ASP A 148 31.14 -32.26 6.15
N ASN A 149 30.28 -31.28 6.43
CA ASN A 149 28.84 -31.49 6.52
C ASN A 149 28.17 -31.22 5.16
N PRO A 150 27.69 -32.25 4.45
CA PRO A 150 27.15 -32.13 3.09
C PRO A 150 25.89 -31.27 2.98
N ILE A 151 25.23 -30.95 4.11
CA ILE A 151 24.06 -30.06 4.09
C ILE A 151 24.41 -28.64 3.63
N TYR A 152 25.62 -28.16 3.93
CA TYR A 152 26.05 -26.81 3.53
C TYR A 152 26.15 -26.68 2.01
N ASP A 153 26.67 -27.70 1.33
CA ASP A 153 26.73 -27.71 -0.13
C ASP A 153 25.34 -27.72 -0.76
N SER A 154 24.42 -28.50 -0.20
CA SER A 154 23.01 -28.55 -0.64
C SER A 154 22.32 -27.18 -0.49
N ILE A 155 22.53 -26.51 0.66
CA ILE A 155 22.02 -25.15 0.89
C ILE A 155 22.64 -24.17 -0.12
N LEU A 156 23.95 -24.23 -0.34
CA LEU A 156 24.63 -23.33 -1.26
C LEU A 156 24.18 -23.53 -2.72
N GLN A 157 23.87 -24.76 -3.11
CA GLN A 157 23.27 -25.07 -4.41
C GLN A 157 21.88 -24.43 -4.53
N ALA A 158 20.99 -24.68 -3.56
CA ALA A 158 19.63 -24.13 -3.56
C ALA A 158 19.63 -22.59 -3.61
N VAL A 159 20.52 -21.95 -2.84
CA VAL A 159 20.73 -20.49 -2.89
C VAL A 159 21.17 -20.03 -4.28
N GLY A 160 22.06 -20.77 -4.94
CA GLY A 160 22.50 -20.46 -6.30
C GLY A 160 21.39 -20.60 -7.36
N GLU A 161 20.50 -21.58 -7.21
CA GLU A 161 19.31 -21.74 -8.08
C GLU A 161 18.31 -20.59 -7.88
N MET A 162 18.11 -20.18 -6.63
CA MET A 162 17.29 -19.03 -6.27
C MET A 162 17.87 -17.71 -6.81
N GLU A 163 19.20 -17.54 -6.77
CA GLU A 163 19.88 -16.37 -7.34
C GLU A 163 19.66 -16.25 -8.86
N LYS A 164 19.87 -17.35 -9.60
CA LYS A 164 19.60 -17.39 -11.05
C LYS A 164 18.13 -17.09 -11.38
N THR A 165 17.21 -17.65 -10.60
CA THR A 165 15.77 -17.37 -10.75
C THR A 165 15.48 -15.89 -10.52
N ASN A 166 16.07 -15.28 -9.50
CA ASN A 166 15.88 -13.88 -9.17
C ASN A 166 16.45 -12.94 -10.25
N GLU A 167 17.60 -13.28 -10.84
CA GLU A 167 18.17 -12.55 -11.99
C GLU A 167 17.23 -12.61 -13.20
N ARG A 168 16.69 -13.80 -13.51
CA ARG A 168 15.71 -13.96 -14.60
C ARG A 168 14.45 -13.13 -14.35
N LEU A 169 13.91 -13.15 -13.13
CA LEU A 169 12.75 -12.30 -12.78
C LEU A 169 13.07 -10.81 -12.91
N SER A 170 14.29 -10.39 -12.57
CA SER A 170 14.74 -9.01 -12.72
C SER A 170 14.80 -8.58 -14.20
N GLN A 171 15.24 -9.47 -15.10
CA GLN A 171 15.22 -9.23 -16.55
C GLN A 171 13.79 -9.12 -17.10
N LEU A 172 12.91 -10.05 -16.73
CA LEU A 172 11.50 -10.02 -17.13
C LEU A 172 10.79 -8.76 -16.61
N LEU A 173 11.14 -8.29 -15.41
CA LEU A 173 10.62 -7.03 -14.88
C LEU A 173 11.08 -5.81 -15.72
N ILE A 174 12.30 -5.83 -16.25
CA ILE A 174 12.78 -4.77 -17.16
C ILE A 174 11.97 -4.79 -18.46
N GLU A 175 11.75 -5.98 -19.05
CA GLU A 175 10.93 -6.15 -20.24
C GLU A 175 9.49 -5.67 -20.00
N LEU A 176 8.89 -6.05 -18.87
CA LEU A 176 7.54 -5.64 -18.46
C LEU A 176 7.40 -4.11 -18.28
N ARG A 177 8.50 -3.42 -17.91
CA ARG A 177 8.54 -1.95 -17.83
C ARG A 177 8.81 -1.28 -19.18
N GLY A 178 9.48 -1.98 -20.09
CA GLY A 178 9.91 -1.46 -21.41
C GLY A 178 8.91 -1.71 -22.55
N GLY A 179 7.93 -2.61 -22.37
CA GLY A 179 6.89 -2.87 -23.35
C GLY A 179 5.91 -1.69 -23.48
N ARG A 180 5.97 -1.00 -24.63
CA ARG A 180 4.85 -0.25 -25.21
C ARG A 180 4.31 -1.02 -26.40
#